data_AF-A0A939FFX8-F1
#
_entry.id   AF-A0A939FFX8-F1
#
_cell.length_a   1.000
_cell.length_b   1.000
_cell.length_c   1.000
_cell.angle_alpha   90.00
_cell.angle_beta   90.00
_cell.angle_gamma   90.00
#
_symmetry.space_group_name_H-M   'P 1'
#
loop_
_entity.id
_entity.type
_entity.pdbx_description
1 polymer ?
#
loop_
_entity_poly.entity_id
_entity_poly.type
_entity_poly.pdbx_seq_one_letter_code
_entity_poly.pdbx_strand_id
1 'polypeptide(L)'
;MVTATSGLPDEEQGLATGLATMTQQVGITLGIPVMSAVATARMGTGTGPDAVLSGVTVAILVNSVLVLAGALLAAGRQEECRE
;
A
#
# COMPACT_ATOMS: atom_id res chain seq x y z
N MET A 1 -1.88 -12.39 -7.47
CA MET A 1 -2.81 -13.45 -6.98
C MET A 1 -2.12 -14.81 -7.04
N VAL A 2 -1.56 -15.21 -8.18
CA VAL A 2 -0.72 -16.43 -8.31
C VAL A 2 0.37 -16.52 -7.23
N THR A 3 1.05 -15.42 -6.93
CA THR A 3 2.07 -15.35 -5.85
C THR A 3 1.53 -15.68 -4.45
N ALA A 4 0.23 -15.48 -4.19
CA ALA A 4 -0.38 -15.71 -2.89
C ALA A 4 -1.05 -17.09 -2.76
N THR A 5 -1.28 -17.79 -3.89
CA THR A 5 -1.98 -19.07 -3.91
C THR A 5 -1.10 -20.24 -4.37
N SER A 6 0.04 -19.97 -5.01
CA SER A 6 0.94 -21.01 -5.52
C SER A 6 1.55 -21.83 -4.38
N GLY A 7 1.54 -23.15 -4.52
CA GLY A 7 2.13 -24.08 -3.54
C GLY A 7 1.22 -24.42 -2.35
N LEU A 8 0.00 -23.89 -2.29
CA LEU A 8 -1.01 -24.26 -1.30
C LEU A 8 -1.87 -25.45 -1.78
N PRO A 9 -2.37 -26.30 -0.86
CA PRO A 9 -3.41 -27.29 -1.15
C PRO A 9 -4.67 -26.64 -1.75
N ASP A 10 -5.39 -27.36 -2.62
CA ASP A 10 -6.56 -26.86 -3.34
C ASP A 10 -7.66 -26.33 -2.40
N GLU A 11 -7.83 -26.95 -1.23
CA GLU A 11 -8.78 -26.56 -0.21
C GLU A 11 -8.48 -25.21 0.46
N GLU A 12 -7.23 -24.74 0.41
CA GLU A 12 -6.80 -23.48 1.04
C GLU A 12 -6.73 -22.30 0.07
N GLN A 13 -6.73 -22.54 -1.25
CA GLN A 13 -6.58 -21.48 -2.26
C GLN A 13 -7.70 -20.44 -2.22
N GLY A 14 -8.94 -20.87 -1.95
CA GLY A 14 -10.09 -19.98 -1.79
C GLY A 14 -9.93 -19.05 -0.57
N LEU A 15 -9.42 -19.59 0.54
CA LEU A 15 -9.12 -18.81 1.74
C LEU A 15 -7.99 -17.81 1.49
N ALA A 16 -6.89 -18.24 0.88
CA ALA A 16 -5.76 -17.37 0.55
C ALA A 16 -6.20 -16.19 -0.36
N THR A 17 -7.01 -16.48 -1.38
CA THR A 17 -7.56 -15.46 -2.28
C THR A 17 -8.49 -14.50 -1.53
N GLY A 18 -9.36 -15.03 -0.67
CA GLY A 18 -10.26 -14.25 0.17
C GLY A 18 -9.50 -13.31 1.08
N LEU A 19 -8.50 -13.81 1.82
CA LEU A 19 -7.65 -13.02 2.70
C LEU A 19 -6.88 -11.93 1.96
N ALA A 20 -6.30 -12.26 0.80
CA ALA A 20 -5.59 -11.29 -0.03
C ALA A 20 -6.53 -10.18 -0.53
N THR A 21 -7.76 -10.53 -0.90
CA THR A 21 -8.75 -9.56 -1.39
C THR A 21 -9.26 -8.66 -0.27
N MET A 22 -9.59 -9.23 0.89
CA MET A 22 -10.05 -8.46 2.05
C MET A 22 -8.94 -7.53 2.55
N THR A 23 -7.68 -7.97 2.54
CA THR A 23 -6.54 -7.11 2.87
C THR A 23 -6.44 -5.93 1.90
N GLN A 24 -6.62 -6.17 0.59
CA GLN A 24 -6.65 -5.10 -0.41
C GLN A 24 -7.81 -4.13 -0.17
N GLN A 25 -9.00 -4.63 0.16
CA GLN A 25 -10.16 -3.77 0.48
C GLN A 25 -9.87 -2.87 1.69
N VAL A 26 -9.35 -3.43 2.78
CA VAL A 26 -8.93 -2.66 3.96
C VAL A 26 -7.87 -1.62 3.59
N GLY A 27 -6.87 -2.02 2.80
CA GLY A 27 -5.82 -1.13 2.32
C GLY A 27 -6.35 0.06 1.51
N ILE A 28 -7.32 -0.16 0.62
CA ILE A 28 -7.96 0.90 -0.16
C ILE A 28 -8.79 1.82 0.74
N THR A 29 -9.62 1.24 1.62
CA THR A 29 -10.49 1.99 2.54
C THR A 29 -9.69 2.92 3.44
N LEU A 30 -8.53 2.48 3.93
CA LEU A 30 -7.65 3.30 4.78
C LEU A 30 -6.72 4.21 3.99
N GLY A 31 -6.22 3.76 2.83
CA GLY A 31 -5.23 4.47 2.05
C GLY A 31 -5.71 5.84 1.57
N ILE A 32 -6.96 5.93 1.09
CA ILE A 32 -7.51 7.19 0.57
C ILE A 32 -7.61 8.26 1.68
N PRO A 33 -8.27 8.01 2.83
CA PRO A 33 -8.31 8.98 3.93
C PRO A 33 -6.93 9.37 4.47
N VAL A 34 -6.00 8.41 4.59
CA VAL A 34 -4.66 8.68 5.11
C VAL A 34 -3.88 9.60 4.17
N MET A 35 -3.86 9.32 2.86
CA MET A 35 -3.17 10.18 1.89
C MET A 35 -3.82 11.55 1.78
N SER A 36 -5.15 11.62 1.89
CA SER A 36 -5.88 12.89 1.98
C SER A 36 -5.42 13.71 3.19
N ALA A 37 -5.34 13.08 4.37
CA ALA A 37 -4.86 13.73 5.59
C ALA A 37 -3.41 14.23 5.44
N VAL A 38 -2.51 13.45 4.82
CA VAL A 38 -1.13 13.87 4.54
C VAL A 38 -1.08 15.08 3.61
N ALA A 39 -1.86 15.06 2.52
CA ALA A 39 -1.91 16.17 1.58
C ALA A 39 -2.45 17.44 2.25
N THR A 40 -3.57 17.35 2.98
CA THR A 40 -4.17 18.48 3.69
C THR A 40 -3.26 19.01 4.79
N ALA A 41 -2.57 18.14 5.54
CA ALA A 41 -1.60 18.56 6.55
C ALA A 41 -0.47 19.39 5.93
N ARG A 42 0.01 19.02 4.72
CA ARG A 42 1.04 19.78 4.02
C ARG A 42 0.53 21.09 3.43
N MET A 43 -0.74 21.15 3.01
CA MET A 43 -1.39 22.37 2.52
C MET A 43 -1.55 23.42 3.63
N GLY A 44 -1.76 22.98 4.88
CA GLY A 44 -2.05 23.90 5.99
C GLY A 44 -3.34 24.67 5.74
N THR A 45 -3.28 26.00 5.82
CA THR A 45 -4.42 26.89 5.49
C THR A 45 -4.45 27.35 4.03
N GLY A 46 -3.48 26.92 3.21
CA GLY A 46 -3.37 27.31 1.81
C GLY A 46 -4.33 26.52 0.92
N THR A 47 -5.06 27.20 0.04
CA THR A 47 -6.04 26.59 -0.88
C THR A 47 -5.74 26.86 -2.37
N GLY A 48 -4.66 27.59 -2.68
CA GLY A 48 -4.24 27.89 -4.04
C GLY A 48 -3.57 26.71 -4.76
N PRO A 49 -3.35 26.81 -6.09
CA PRO A 49 -2.75 25.75 -6.89
C PRO A 49 -1.39 25.25 -6.37
N ASP A 50 -0.51 26.15 -5.93
CA ASP A 50 0.79 25.80 -5.35
C ASP A 50 0.68 24.99 -4.05
N ALA A 51 -0.32 25.30 -3.21
CA ALA A 51 -0.57 24.56 -1.98
C ALA A 51 -1.04 23.14 -2.29
N VAL A 52 -1.98 23.00 -3.23
CA VAL A 52 -2.48 21.69 -3.69
C VAL A 52 -1.36 20.87 -4.31
N LEU A 53 -0.56 21.47 -5.21
CA LEU A 53 0.58 20.78 -5.81
C LEU A 53 1.56 20.30 -4.74
N SER A 54 1.94 21.17 -3.81
CA SER A 54 2.83 20.80 -2.71
C SER A 54 2.26 19.68 -1.83
N GLY A 55 0.97 19.73 -1.51
CA GLY A 55 0.29 18.71 -0.72
C GLY A 55 0.26 17.35 -1.42
N VAL A 56 -0.14 17.33 -2.69
CA VAL A 56 -0.21 16.09 -3.50
C VAL A 56 1.19 15.52 -3.73
N THR A 57 2.20 16.33 -4.02
CA THR A 57 3.58 15.85 -4.17
C THR A 57 4.09 15.17 -2.90
N VAL A 58 3.83 15.74 -1.72
CA VAL A 58 4.21 15.11 -0.44
C VAL A 58 3.44 13.81 -0.22
N ALA A 59 2.14 13.77 -0.48
CA ALA A 59 1.36 12.54 -0.36
C ALA A 59 1.87 11.42 -1.30
N ILE A 60 2.22 11.76 -2.55
CA ILE A 60 2.82 10.82 -3.49
C ILE A 60 4.17 10.33 -2.98
N LEU A 61 5.05 11.21 -2.51
CA LEU A 61 6.35 10.81 -1.95
C LEU A 61 6.18 9.85 -0.76
N VAL A 62 5.27 10.15 0.15
CA VAL A 62 4.96 9.26 1.29
C VAL A 62 4.48 7.90 0.81
N ASN A 63 3.57 7.86 -0.17
CA ASN A 63 3.09 6.60 -0.75
C ASN A 63 4.24 5.82 -1.42
N SER A 64 5.10 6.50 -2.20
CA SER A 64 6.26 5.87 -2.83
C SER A 64 7.21 5.26 -1.80
N VAL A 65 7.46 5.94 -0.68
CA VAL A 65 8.28 5.39 0.42
C VAL A 65 7.61 4.17 1.06
N LEU A 66 6.28 4.20 1.28
CA LEU A 66 5.54 3.06 1.79
C LEU A 66 5.63 1.83 0.86
N VAL A 67 5.43 2.04 -0.44
CA VAL A 67 5.54 0.98 -1.45
C VAL A 67 6.95 0.42 -1.49
N LEU A 68 7.97 1.30 -1.47
CA LEU A 68 9.37 0.87 -1.47
C LEU A 68 9.70 0.06 -0.21
N ALA A 69 9.26 0.50 0.97
CA ALA A 69 9.44 -0.23 2.21
C ALA A 69 8.76 -1.62 2.15
N GLY A 70 7.52 -1.68 1.65
CA GLY A 70 6.81 -2.94 1.45
C GLY A 70 7.53 -3.90 0.48
N ALA A 71 8.07 -3.36 -0.61
CA ALA A 71 8.83 -4.13 -1.59
C ALA A 71 10.13 -4.69 -0.99
N LEU A 72 10.86 -3.88 -0.22
CA LEU A 72 12.10 -4.31 0.44
C LEU A 72 11.83 -5.38 1.50
N LEU A 73 10.76 -5.23 2.30
CA LEU A 73 10.35 -6.24 3.28
C LEU A 73 9.94 -7.56 2.60
N ALA A 74 9.21 -7.48 1.49
CA ALA A 74 8.84 -8.66 0.72
C ALA A 74 10.06 -9.35 0.11
N ALA A 75 11.01 -8.57 -0.43
CA ALA A 75 12.25 -9.09 -1.00
C ALA A 75 13.10 -9.80 0.05
N GLY A 76 13.36 -9.17 1.21
CA GLY A 76 14.16 -9.79 2.28
C GLY A 76 13.54 -11.09 2.81
N ARG A 77 12.21 -11.20 2.82
CA ARG A 77 11.52 -12.43 3.19
C ARG A 77 11.58 -13.54 2.12
N GLN A 78 11.75 -13.18 0.85
CA GLN A 78 11.90 -14.15 -0.23
C GLN A 78 13.28 -14.81 -0.18
N GLU A 79 14.31 -14.06 0.23
CA GLU A 79 15.67 -14.56 0.39
C GLU A 79 15.72 -15.66 1.46
N GLU A 80 15.10 -15.45 2.62
CA GLU A 80 15.07 -16.43 3.71
C GLU A 80 14.26 -17.70 3.41
N CYS A 81 13.21 -17.62 2.57
CA CYS A 81 12.48 -18.82 2.12
C CYS A 81 13.17 -19.58 0.98
N ARG A 82 14.20 -18.99 0.35
CA ARG A 82 14.93 -19.61 -0.76
C ARG A 82 16.06 -20.52 -0.27
N GLU A 83 16.60 -20.26 0.91
CA GLU A 83 17.62 -21.07 1.59
C GLU A 83 17.01 -22.28 2.32
#